data_AF-A0AAD9DH13-F1
#
_entry.id   AF-A0AAD9DH13-F1
#
_cell.length_a   1.000
_cell.length_b   1.000
_cell.length_c   1.000
_cell.angle_alpha   90.00
_cell.angle_beta   90.00
_cell.angle_gamma   90.00
#
_symmetry.space_group_name_H-M   'P 1'
#
loop_
_entity.id
_entity.type
_entity.pdbx_description
1 polymer ?
#
loop_
_entity_poly.entity_id
_entity_poly.type
_entity_poly.pdbx_seq_one_letter_code
_entity_poly.pdbx_strand_id
1 'polypeptide(L)'
;MTKLSISALTMALLIRRSDAVCEGDISLGSTCDLAALETALSGSTCTIDLLFPDGDAATAVQELCEYDAPTQFVKIQGSYQLDQRSMNGGGDVKDGENTFDIDVARVKRFIDNEMDDQVIAWPEYAQKEEYNPANGYGDNGYMPNFNIDPDAEKGSCKLNTAMCCFVESQFDFVDNSDICRHDLSKSPQSNHIKSAWSVFSGDESSHCVGFTWEDGDIYKGNTLFYTSLYQTVVNGYMGNVPGAPMCACVEQMPVVTKADCVTSTGTGLQYTLSVDKDTGDVSASHSVAMTYGDCGGNDLKAQVKATHAGSDIATDIDEYLVGDDCANAVYLNDEQLLVPSAINSLMNLDGAEYEGRSWKQLFGEGIFFLPPDYDAAAGDAEMRADLDACVASEGRQCLILRKCTSCTVESHKEIVYKRLTPWFPFQEGISTDTTIDIVNLFTNQWRNNNNVLHVDYELYSSVQDALTGTDEWEQADYNSNNHKYGFPRNSGPTGYVGNQWNSYAWSGGHADQSAFYIEVPSETTVV
;
A
#
# COMPACT_ATOMS: atom_id res chain seq x y z
N MET A 1 -29.39 55.52 13.45
CA MET A 1 -28.42 56.03 14.45
C MET A 1 -27.66 54.80 14.93
N THR A 2 -26.35 54.63 14.81
CA THR A 2 -25.26 55.62 14.74
C THR A 2 -24.00 54.92 14.22
N LYS A 3 -23.42 55.51 13.16
CA LYS A 3 -21.99 55.58 12.80
C LYS A 3 -21.20 54.31 12.49
N LEU A 4 -21.09 54.05 11.18
CA LEU A 4 -19.81 53.71 10.52
C LEU A 4 -18.71 54.65 11.02
N SER A 5 -17.61 54.07 11.48
CA SER A 5 -16.33 54.75 11.69
C SER A 5 -15.41 54.37 10.55
N ILE A 6 -15.34 55.25 9.56
CA ILE A 6 -14.34 55.26 8.49
C ILE A 6 -13.00 55.65 9.12
N SER A 7 -12.06 54.72 9.21
CA SER A 7 -10.63 55.05 9.31
C SER A 7 -10.05 55.07 7.90
N ALA A 8 -10.06 56.26 7.31
CA ALA A 8 -9.25 56.58 6.15
C ALA A 8 -7.77 56.75 6.56
N LEU A 9 -6.88 56.54 5.58
CA LEU A 9 -5.40 56.58 5.61
C LEU A 9 -4.80 55.29 6.18
N THR A 10 -4.13 54.42 5.40
CA THR A 10 -3.20 54.63 4.28
C THR A 10 -3.10 53.33 3.46
N MET A 11 -3.75 53.27 2.29
CA MET A 11 -3.36 52.33 1.20
C MET A 11 -3.96 52.80 -0.15
N ALA A 12 -4.06 54.12 -0.35
CA ALA A 12 -4.47 54.73 -1.62
C ALA A 12 -3.28 55.25 -2.45
N LEU A 13 -2.07 54.83 -2.11
CA LEU A 13 -0.84 55.13 -2.86
C LEU A 13 0.08 53.90 -2.81
N LEU A 14 -0.18 52.95 -3.69
CA LEU A 14 0.83 52.13 -4.36
C LEU A 14 0.32 51.99 -5.82
N ILE A 15 0.74 52.99 -6.60
CA ILE A 15 1.00 52.97 -8.06
C ILE A 15 -0.13 52.42 -8.96
N ARG A 16 -1.09 53.30 -9.27
CA ARG A 16 -2.04 53.13 -10.40
C ARG A 16 -1.40 53.59 -11.70
N ARG A 17 -0.96 52.71 -12.60
CA ARG A 17 -0.35 53.14 -13.90
C ARG A 17 -0.40 52.06 -14.99
N SER A 18 -1.49 52.00 -15.76
CA SER A 18 -1.37 51.84 -17.22
C SER A 18 -1.80 53.17 -17.85
N ASP A 19 -1.05 53.64 -18.86
CA ASP A 19 -1.49 54.76 -19.69
C ASP A 19 -2.60 54.23 -20.63
N ALA A 20 -3.62 55.03 -20.97
CA ALA A 20 -4.73 54.60 -21.86
C ALA A 20 -4.25 54.12 -23.25
N VAL A 21 -2.96 54.33 -23.54
CA VAL A 21 -2.22 53.85 -24.70
C VAL A 21 -2.13 52.32 -24.78
N CYS A 22 -2.19 51.61 -23.65
CA CYS A 22 -2.10 50.15 -23.58
C CYS A 22 -3.47 49.46 -23.41
N GLU A 23 -4.57 50.19 -23.47
CA GLU A 23 -5.93 49.64 -23.27
C GLU A 23 -6.28 48.59 -24.34
N GLY A 24 -6.87 47.48 -23.89
CA GLY A 24 -7.45 46.45 -24.76
C GLY A 24 -6.67 45.14 -24.78
N ASP A 25 -6.93 44.35 -25.82
CA ASP A 25 -6.40 43.00 -25.98
C ASP A 25 -5.12 42.98 -26.83
N ILE A 26 -4.09 42.33 -26.30
CA ILE A 26 -2.78 42.12 -26.92
C ILE A 26 -2.64 40.63 -27.20
N SER A 27 -2.71 40.24 -28.47
CA SER A 27 -2.54 38.84 -28.89
C SER A 27 -1.07 38.46 -28.92
N LEU A 28 -0.70 37.41 -28.18
CA LEU A 28 0.66 36.90 -28.09
C LEU A 28 0.95 35.78 -29.10
N GLY A 29 -0.08 35.23 -29.75
CA GLY A 29 0.05 34.03 -30.58
C GLY A 29 0.06 32.75 -29.74
N SER A 30 0.85 31.75 -30.13
CA SER A 30 0.82 30.41 -29.53
C SER A 30 1.73 30.21 -28.31
N THR A 31 2.53 31.20 -27.93
CA THR A 31 3.37 31.16 -26.73
C THR A 31 3.03 32.32 -25.81
N CYS A 32 3.14 32.07 -24.50
CA CYS A 32 2.90 33.07 -23.47
C CYS A 32 4.22 33.30 -22.73
N ASP A 33 5.01 34.25 -23.22
CA ASP A 33 6.30 34.62 -22.66
C ASP A 33 6.60 36.10 -22.96
N LEU A 34 7.65 36.62 -22.33
CA LEU A 34 8.05 38.02 -22.51
C LEU A 34 8.42 38.34 -23.97
N ALA A 35 9.02 37.41 -24.71
CA ALA A 35 9.43 37.63 -26.09
C ALA A 35 8.23 37.70 -27.05
N ALA A 36 7.19 36.92 -26.79
CA ALA A 36 5.91 36.99 -27.47
C ALA A 36 5.25 38.34 -27.24
N LEU A 37 5.29 38.86 -26.00
CA LEU A 37 4.80 40.20 -25.68
C LEU A 37 5.63 41.30 -26.37
N GLU A 38 6.95 41.23 -26.32
CA GLU A 38 7.83 42.16 -27.04
C GLU A 38 7.51 42.21 -28.54
N THR A 39 7.25 41.04 -29.13
CA THR A 39 6.88 40.91 -30.53
C THR A 39 5.50 41.52 -30.80
N ALA A 40 4.51 41.24 -29.95
CA ALA A 40 3.15 41.77 -30.08
C ALA A 40 3.10 43.31 -29.94
N LEU A 41 3.98 43.88 -29.10
CA LEU A 41 4.08 45.33 -28.88
C LEU A 41 4.96 46.04 -29.92
N SER A 42 5.67 45.30 -30.78
CA SER A 42 6.61 45.88 -31.75
C SER A 42 5.90 46.84 -32.72
N GLY A 43 6.31 48.11 -32.69
CA GLY A 43 5.70 49.16 -33.50
C GLY A 43 4.38 49.70 -32.95
N SER A 44 3.93 49.23 -31.79
CA SER A 44 2.82 49.81 -31.04
C SER A 44 3.28 50.99 -30.17
N THR A 45 2.33 51.82 -29.74
CA THR A 45 2.60 52.89 -28.76
C THR A 45 2.62 52.38 -27.32
N CYS A 46 2.14 51.16 -27.08
CA CYS A 46 2.20 50.50 -25.79
C CYS A 46 3.59 49.85 -25.61
N THR A 47 4.22 50.05 -24.46
CA THR A 47 5.54 49.50 -24.17
C THR A 47 5.52 48.66 -22.91
N ILE A 48 6.52 47.79 -22.75
CA ILE A 48 6.66 46.95 -21.56
C ILE A 48 6.72 47.78 -20.28
N ASP A 49 7.47 48.88 -20.28
CA ASP A 49 7.56 49.80 -19.14
C ASP A 49 6.22 50.46 -18.79
N LEU A 50 5.27 50.54 -19.74
CA LEU A 50 3.92 51.05 -19.50
C LEU A 50 2.97 49.98 -18.95
N LEU A 51 3.19 48.70 -19.27
CA LEU A 51 2.42 47.57 -18.74
C LEU A 51 2.92 47.16 -17.35
N PHE A 52 4.23 47.20 -17.13
CA PHE A 52 4.90 46.74 -15.91
C PHE A 52 5.82 47.84 -15.35
N PRO A 53 5.25 48.95 -14.83
CA PRO A 53 6.01 50.13 -14.41
C PRO A 53 6.87 49.92 -13.17
N ASP A 54 6.57 48.89 -12.37
CA ASP A 54 7.32 48.53 -11.16
C ASP A 54 8.62 47.75 -11.47
N GLY A 55 8.84 47.44 -12.75
CA GLY A 55 9.96 46.62 -13.23
C GLY A 55 9.66 45.12 -13.18
N ASP A 56 10.63 44.32 -13.63
CA ASP A 56 10.55 42.85 -13.68
C ASP A 56 9.38 42.27 -14.50
N ALA A 57 9.21 42.80 -15.70
CA ALA A 57 8.21 42.33 -16.66
C ALA A 57 8.34 40.83 -16.99
N ALA A 58 9.55 40.26 -16.86
CA ALA A 58 9.77 38.83 -17.09
C ALA A 58 8.98 37.99 -16.08
N THR A 59 9.13 38.28 -14.79
CA THR A 59 8.38 37.57 -13.74
C THR A 59 6.90 37.87 -13.81
N ALA A 60 6.49 39.11 -14.04
CA ALA A 60 5.07 39.46 -14.13
C ALA A 60 4.36 38.73 -15.30
N VAL A 61 4.97 38.69 -16.48
CA VAL A 61 4.43 37.93 -17.63
C VAL A 61 4.42 36.43 -17.33
N GLN A 62 5.46 35.91 -16.70
CA GLN A 62 5.50 34.50 -16.30
C GLN A 62 4.34 34.15 -15.36
N GLU A 63 4.12 34.92 -14.29
CA GLU A 63 3.03 34.68 -13.34
C GLU A 63 1.64 34.74 -14.02
N LEU A 64 1.45 35.71 -14.92
CA LEU A 64 0.22 35.82 -15.71
C LEU A 64 0.01 34.59 -16.60
N CYS A 65 1.05 34.14 -17.29
CA CYS A 65 0.99 33.00 -18.21
C CYS A 65 0.81 31.66 -17.47
N GLU A 66 1.38 31.50 -16.28
CA GLU A 66 1.29 30.27 -15.48
C GLU A 66 -0.03 30.18 -14.69
N TYR A 67 -0.51 31.30 -14.14
CA TYR A 67 -1.63 31.28 -13.19
C TYR A 67 -2.94 31.86 -13.75
N ASP A 68 -2.85 32.96 -14.50
CA ASP A 68 -4.04 33.68 -14.93
C ASP A 68 -4.59 33.16 -16.25
N ALA A 69 -3.69 32.90 -17.21
CA ALA A 69 -4.05 32.38 -18.52
C ALA A 69 -4.81 31.05 -18.43
N PRO A 70 -4.27 29.96 -17.86
CA PRO A 70 -5.00 28.69 -17.80
C PRO A 70 -6.10 28.70 -16.72
N THR A 71 -7.16 27.92 -16.96
CA THR A 71 -8.21 27.71 -15.96
C THR A 71 -7.66 26.85 -14.82
N GLN A 72 -7.64 27.41 -13.61
CA GLN A 72 -7.21 26.70 -12.40
C GLN A 72 -8.29 25.72 -11.93
N PHE A 73 -7.90 24.54 -11.46
CA PHE A 73 -8.81 23.51 -10.90
C PHE A 73 -9.76 24.09 -9.84
N VAL A 74 -9.22 24.89 -8.91
CA VAL A 74 -10.00 25.56 -7.87
C VAL A 74 -11.09 26.48 -8.41
N LYS A 75 -10.89 27.10 -9.59
CA LYS A 75 -11.90 27.97 -10.22
C LYS A 75 -13.09 27.17 -10.73
N ILE A 76 -12.86 25.94 -11.20
CA ILE A 76 -13.90 25.03 -11.69
C ILE A 76 -14.81 24.56 -10.53
N GLN A 77 -14.18 24.25 -9.40
CA GLN A 77 -14.85 23.76 -8.18
C GLN A 77 -15.44 24.90 -7.35
N GLY A 78 -14.80 26.06 -7.41
CA GLY A 78 -15.19 27.32 -6.80
C GLY A 78 -14.86 27.47 -5.31
N SER A 79 -14.17 26.50 -4.70
CA SER A 79 -13.51 26.68 -3.40
C SER A 79 -12.35 25.69 -3.25
N TYR A 80 -11.36 26.06 -2.42
CA TYR A 80 -10.22 25.18 -2.14
C TYR A 80 -10.62 23.91 -1.39
N GLN A 81 -11.72 23.94 -0.62
CA GLN A 81 -12.21 22.76 0.09
C GLN A 81 -12.79 21.72 -0.87
N LEU A 82 -13.48 22.17 -1.93
CA LEU A 82 -14.06 21.28 -2.95
C LEU A 82 -13.04 20.83 -4.00
N ASP A 83 -11.92 21.54 -4.10
CA ASP A 83 -10.87 21.26 -5.07
C ASP A 83 -10.22 19.88 -4.90
N GLN A 84 -10.26 19.36 -3.67
CA GLN A 84 -9.67 18.08 -3.30
C GLN A 84 -10.59 16.89 -3.58
N ARG A 85 -11.82 17.13 -4.04
CA ARG A 85 -12.82 16.06 -4.19
C ARG A 85 -12.46 15.04 -5.25
N SER A 86 -11.76 15.46 -6.32
CA SER A 86 -11.19 14.58 -7.33
C SER A 86 -10.10 13.66 -6.74
N MET A 87 -9.63 13.93 -5.52
CA MET A 87 -8.57 13.16 -4.86
C MET A 87 -9.08 12.32 -3.70
N ASN A 88 -10.07 12.80 -2.96
CA ASN A 88 -10.54 12.20 -1.71
C ASN A 88 -11.74 11.26 -1.85
N GLY A 89 -12.18 10.92 -3.07
CA GLY A 89 -13.20 9.89 -3.26
C GLY A 89 -14.65 10.36 -3.12
N GLY A 90 -14.92 11.67 -3.19
CA GLY A 90 -16.29 12.20 -3.33
C GLY A 90 -16.67 13.31 -2.36
N GLY A 91 -16.19 13.33 -1.11
CA GLY A 91 -16.56 14.36 -0.13
C GLY A 91 -18.08 14.57 -0.05
N ASP A 92 -18.56 15.81 -0.20
CA ASP A 92 -19.99 16.13 -0.21
C ASP A 92 -20.77 15.42 -1.34
N VAL A 93 -20.13 15.07 -2.47
CA VAL A 93 -20.79 14.31 -3.56
C VAL A 93 -21.20 12.91 -3.11
N LYS A 94 -20.46 12.33 -2.15
CA LYS A 94 -20.71 11.00 -1.59
C LYS A 94 -21.53 11.05 -0.31
N ASP A 95 -21.11 11.89 0.63
CA ASP A 95 -21.62 11.90 2.02
C ASP A 95 -22.34 13.21 2.39
N GLY A 96 -22.52 14.13 1.43
CA GLY A 96 -23.13 15.43 1.66
C GLY A 96 -24.65 15.39 1.85
N GLU A 97 -25.19 16.46 2.42
CA GLU A 97 -26.64 16.60 2.66
C GLU A 97 -27.44 16.94 1.37
N ASN A 98 -26.76 17.42 0.33
CA ASN A 98 -27.39 17.81 -0.93
C ASN A 98 -27.53 16.62 -1.88
N THR A 99 -28.29 16.80 -2.96
CA THR A 99 -28.36 15.80 -4.03
C THR A 99 -27.12 15.89 -4.92
N PHE A 100 -26.67 14.75 -5.45
CA PHE A 100 -25.57 14.66 -6.42
C PHE A 100 -25.55 15.78 -7.48
N ASP A 101 -26.69 16.04 -8.15
CA ASP A 101 -26.83 17.08 -9.18
C ASP A 101 -26.46 18.49 -8.71
N ILE A 102 -26.70 18.81 -7.43
CA ILE A 102 -26.38 20.11 -6.82
C ILE A 102 -24.87 20.21 -6.58
N ASP A 103 -24.27 19.16 -6.00
CA ASP A 103 -22.85 19.19 -5.64
C ASP A 103 -21.93 19.11 -6.86
N VAL A 104 -22.40 18.51 -7.95
CA VAL A 104 -21.66 18.48 -9.22
C VAL A 104 -22.02 19.62 -10.18
N ALA A 105 -23.00 20.47 -9.85
CA ALA A 105 -23.55 21.48 -10.77
C ALA A 105 -22.51 22.46 -11.34
N ARG A 106 -21.47 22.81 -10.56
CA ARG A 106 -20.40 23.72 -11.01
C ARG A 106 -19.55 23.09 -12.11
N VAL A 107 -19.10 21.86 -11.88
CA VAL A 107 -18.32 21.10 -12.86
C VAL A 107 -19.16 20.80 -14.08
N LYS A 108 -20.44 20.46 -13.90
CA LYS A 108 -21.37 20.28 -15.02
C LYS A 108 -21.48 21.54 -15.90
N ARG A 109 -21.60 22.73 -15.30
CA ARG A 109 -21.59 23.99 -16.07
C ARG A 109 -20.27 24.22 -16.79
N PHE A 110 -19.14 23.86 -16.19
CA PHE A 110 -17.86 23.98 -16.87
C PHE A 110 -17.76 23.02 -18.08
N ILE A 111 -18.21 21.76 -17.91
CA ILE A 111 -18.29 20.78 -19.00
C ILE A 111 -19.17 21.31 -20.15
N ASP A 112 -20.35 21.84 -19.82
CA ASP A 112 -21.32 22.28 -20.82
C ASP A 112 -20.92 23.55 -21.59
N ASN A 113 -19.97 24.35 -21.09
CA ASN A 113 -19.71 25.70 -21.63
C ASN A 113 -18.23 26.02 -21.92
N GLU A 114 -17.27 25.37 -21.25
CA GLU A 114 -15.87 25.84 -21.23
C GLU A 114 -14.84 24.73 -21.45
N MET A 115 -15.16 23.46 -21.16
CA MET A 115 -14.20 22.34 -21.19
C MET A 115 -13.50 22.16 -22.54
N ASP A 116 -14.19 22.47 -23.63
CA ASP A 116 -13.67 22.28 -24.99
C ASP A 116 -12.89 23.50 -25.51
N ASP A 117 -12.94 24.64 -24.80
CA ASP A 117 -12.38 25.93 -25.26
C ASP A 117 -11.22 26.45 -24.36
N GLN A 118 -10.87 25.70 -23.31
CA GLN A 118 -9.93 26.13 -22.26
C GLN A 118 -8.77 25.15 -22.07
N VAL A 119 -7.55 25.65 -21.88
CA VAL A 119 -6.43 25.02 -21.20
C VAL A 119 -6.69 25.02 -19.70
N ILE A 120 -6.63 23.84 -19.10
CA ILE A 120 -6.76 23.64 -17.67
C ILE A 120 -5.37 23.44 -17.08
N ALA A 121 -5.02 24.23 -16.08
CA ALA A 121 -3.74 24.13 -15.40
C ALA A 121 -3.61 22.76 -14.71
N TRP A 122 -2.38 22.25 -14.63
CA TRP A 122 -2.11 21.15 -13.71
C TRP A 122 -2.33 21.64 -12.27
N PRO A 123 -2.94 20.84 -11.38
CA PRO A 123 -3.17 21.24 -9.99
C PRO A 123 -1.86 21.17 -9.19
N GLU A 124 -0.89 22.02 -9.52
CA GLU A 124 0.27 22.28 -8.67
C GLU A 124 -0.19 23.18 -7.53
N TYR A 125 -0.51 22.56 -6.40
CA TYR A 125 -0.86 23.30 -5.19
C TYR A 125 0.39 23.92 -4.58
N ALA A 126 0.83 25.03 -5.15
CA ALA A 126 1.85 25.89 -4.56
C ALA A 126 1.40 26.52 -3.22
N GLN A 127 0.23 26.16 -2.64
CA GLN A 127 -0.24 26.63 -1.32
C GLN A 127 0.62 26.07 -0.16
N LYS A 128 1.84 26.61 -0.07
CA LYS A 128 2.37 27.47 1.00
C LYS A 128 2.29 26.91 2.41
N GLU A 129 3.41 26.33 2.84
CA GLU A 129 4.21 26.55 4.07
C GLU A 129 3.63 27.29 5.30
N GLU A 130 2.58 28.11 5.21
CA GLU A 130 2.07 28.90 6.34
C GLU A 130 1.01 28.15 7.18
N TYR A 131 0.23 27.25 6.56
CA TYR A 131 -0.81 26.46 7.25
C TYR A 131 -0.23 25.25 8.02
N ASN A 132 0.96 24.79 7.63
CA ASN A 132 1.55 23.53 8.08
C ASN A 132 2.31 23.61 9.43
N PRO A 133 3.23 24.57 9.66
CA PRO A 133 4.00 24.66 10.89
C PRO A 133 3.13 24.94 12.11
N ALA A 134 2.02 25.67 11.94
CA ALA A 134 1.08 25.99 13.01
C ALA A 134 0.34 24.75 13.56
N ASN A 135 0.27 23.67 12.78
CA ASN A 135 -0.46 22.44 13.12
C ASN A 135 0.46 21.20 13.25
N GLY A 136 1.79 21.37 13.15
CA GLY A 136 2.76 20.28 13.26
C GLY A 136 2.87 19.38 12.03
N TYR A 137 2.38 19.83 10.88
CA TYR A 137 2.57 19.15 9.59
C TYR A 137 3.84 19.72 8.92
N GLY A 138 4.63 18.86 8.26
CA GLY A 138 5.94 19.23 7.71
C GLY A 138 5.87 20.28 6.59
N ASP A 139 7.05 20.76 6.15
CA ASP A 139 7.22 21.88 5.20
C ASP A 139 6.59 21.67 3.81
N ASN A 140 6.06 20.48 3.53
CA ASN A 140 5.36 20.16 2.29
C ASN A 140 3.85 20.32 2.50
N GLY A 141 3.25 21.26 1.75
CA GLY A 141 1.81 21.56 1.71
C GLY A 141 0.91 20.32 1.70
N TYR A 142 -0.38 20.51 2.00
CA TYR A 142 -1.32 19.42 2.32
C TYR A 142 -1.49 18.30 1.27
N MET A 143 -0.96 18.39 0.05
CA MET A 143 -1.23 17.38 -0.99
C MET A 143 -0.10 17.21 -2.01
N PRO A 144 0.75 16.17 -1.89
CA PRO A 144 1.77 15.84 -2.89
C PRO A 144 1.27 14.89 -3.98
N ASN A 145 -0.03 14.60 -4.12
CA ASN A 145 -0.53 13.56 -5.05
C ASN A 145 -0.22 13.82 -6.53
N PHE A 146 0.05 15.08 -6.88
CA PHE A 146 0.38 15.54 -8.23
C PHE A 146 1.59 16.48 -8.23
N ASN A 147 2.41 16.45 -7.17
CA ASN A 147 3.61 17.26 -7.12
C ASN A 147 4.63 16.73 -8.13
N ILE A 148 4.89 17.49 -9.21
CA ILE A 148 5.83 17.15 -10.27
C ILE A 148 7.28 17.52 -9.90
N ASP A 149 7.51 18.26 -8.80
CA ASP A 149 8.84 18.69 -8.38
C ASP A 149 9.78 17.48 -8.21
N PRO A 150 10.80 17.35 -9.10
CA PRO A 150 11.72 16.21 -9.08
C PRO A 150 12.65 16.23 -7.86
N ASP A 151 12.86 17.41 -7.27
CA ASP A 151 13.75 17.62 -6.12
C ASP A 151 13.01 17.51 -4.78
N ALA A 152 11.68 17.45 -4.79
CA ALA A 152 10.90 17.24 -3.59
C ALA A 152 11.17 15.84 -3.02
N GLU A 153 11.50 15.77 -1.72
CA GLU A 153 11.71 14.51 -0.97
C GLU A 153 10.49 13.57 -1.08
N LYS A 154 9.30 14.14 -1.35
CA LYS A 154 8.03 13.44 -1.60
C LYS A 154 7.41 13.78 -2.96
N GLY A 155 8.22 14.16 -3.94
CA GLY A 155 7.78 14.38 -5.32
C GLY A 155 7.10 13.11 -5.87
N SER A 156 6.01 13.33 -6.60
CA SER A 156 5.20 12.30 -7.26
C SER A 156 5.34 12.47 -8.78
N CYS A 157 4.73 11.59 -9.59
CA CYS A 157 4.70 11.77 -11.05
C CYS A 157 6.05 11.61 -11.78
N LYS A 158 7.01 10.87 -11.21
CA LYS A 158 8.28 10.52 -11.87
C LYS A 158 8.08 9.68 -13.12
N LEU A 159 6.97 8.95 -13.19
CA LEU A 159 6.53 8.16 -14.33
C LEU A 159 5.73 8.95 -15.36
N ASN A 160 5.59 10.28 -15.20
CA ASN A 160 4.80 11.13 -16.08
C ASN A 160 3.42 10.53 -16.41
N THR A 161 2.79 9.92 -15.40
CA THR A 161 1.56 9.13 -15.54
C THR A 161 0.66 9.34 -14.33
N ALA A 162 -0.62 9.58 -14.57
CA ALA A 162 -1.64 9.71 -13.54
C ALA A 162 -2.79 8.76 -13.79
N MET A 163 -3.42 8.32 -12.71
CA MET A 163 -4.51 7.35 -12.74
C MET A 163 -5.55 7.72 -11.69
N CYS A 164 -6.81 7.49 -12.06
CA CYS A 164 -7.96 7.53 -11.17
C CYS A 164 -8.53 6.12 -11.07
N CYS A 165 -8.84 5.66 -9.85
CA CYS A 165 -9.54 4.41 -9.61
C CYS A 165 -10.76 4.67 -8.73
N PHE A 166 -11.92 4.31 -9.26
CA PHE A 166 -13.22 4.45 -8.62
C PHE A 166 -13.72 3.09 -8.16
N VAL A 167 -14.46 3.04 -7.06
CA VAL A 167 -15.02 1.79 -6.50
C VAL A 167 -16.54 1.86 -6.32
N GLU A 168 -17.14 3.02 -6.59
CA GLU A 168 -18.57 3.28 -6.44
C GLU A 168 -19.09 4.17 -7.58
N SER A 169 -20.42 4.19 -7.76
CA SER A 169 -21.07 5.12 -8.68
C SER A 169 -22.45 5.55 -8.21
N GLN A 170 -22.84 6.76 -8.61
CA GLN A 170 -24.22 7.27 -8.49
C GLN A 170 -25.16 6.60 -9.52
N PHE A 171 -24.61 6.10 -10.62
CA PHE A 171 -25.31 5.47 -11.74
C PHE A 171 -24.85 4.00 -11.89
N ASP A 172 -25.04 3.41 -13.07
CA ASP A 172 -24.57 2.07 -13.37
C ASP A 172 -23.02 2.04 -13.37
N PHE A 173 -22.46 1.18 -12.51
CA PHE A 173 -21.02 1.03 -12.38
C PHE A 173 -20.50 0.00 -13.39
N VAL A 174 -19.53 0.42 -14.21
CA VAL A 174 -18.88 -0.45 -15.21
C VAL A 174 -17.46 -0.71 -14.76
N ASP A 175 -17.24 -1.90 -14.26
CA ASP A 175 -15.93 -2.39 -13.82
C ASP A 175 -15.01 -2.66 -15.03
N ASN A 176 -13.74 -2.26 -14.92
CA ASN A 176 -12.71 -2.52 -15.91
C ASN A 176 -11.40 -3.05 -15.33
N SER A 177 -11.26 -3.21 -14.01
CA SER A 177 -9.99 -3.59 -13.38
C SER A 177 -10.21 -4.21 -12.01
N ASP A 178 -9.25 -5.01 -11.60
CA ASP A 178 -9.16 -5.52 -10.23
C ASP A 178 -8.07 -4.76 -9.48
N ILE A 179 -8.36 -4.42 -8.22
CA ILE A 179 -7.37 -3.83 -7.33
C ILE A 179 -6.53 -4.98 -6.77
N CYS A 180 -5.21 -4.87 -6.86
CA CYS A 180 -4.31 -5.91 -6.37
C CYS A 180 -3.84 -5.61 -4.95
N ARG A 181 -3.15 -4.48 -4.78
CA ARG A 181 -2.51 -4.11 -3.52
C ARG A 181 -2.24 -2.62 -3.47
N HIS A 182 -2.08 -2.08 -2.27
CA HIS A 182 -1.66 -0.72 -2.08
C HIS A 182 -0.65 -0.61 -0.93
N ASP A 183 0.49 0.01 -1.20
CA ASP A 183 1.44 0.44 -0.18
C ASP A 183 0.96 1.77 0.40
N LEU A 184 0.43 1.71 1.63
CA LEU A 184 -0.18 2.87 2.29
C LEU A 184 0.86 3.94 2.61
N SER A 185 2.15 3.60 2.66
CA SER A 185 3.23 4.56 2.90
C SER A 185 3.45 5.52 1.72
N LYS A 186 2.94 5.18 0.53
CA LYS A 186 3.01 6.03 -0.67
C LYS A 186 1.97 7.15 -0.67
N SER A 187 0.91 7.02 0.12
CA SER A 187 -0.22 7.96 0.15
C SER A 187 -0.62 8.43 1.56
N PRO A 188 0.34 8.81 2.43
CA PRO A 188 0.08 9.07 3.85
C PRO A 188 -0.83 10.28 4.09
N GLN A 189 -0.95 11.18 3.12
CA GLN A 189 -1.85 12.33 3.17
C GLN A 189 -3.31 11.93 2.94
N SER A 190 -3.56 10.94 2.08
CA SER A 190 -4.91 10.45 1.78
C SER A 190 -5.41 9.46 2.84
N ASN A 191 -4.52 8.64 3.40
CA ASN A 191 -4.91 7.58 4.33
C ASN A 191 -4.56 7.83 5.80
N HIS A 192 -3.76 8.87 6.10
CA HIS A 192 -3.28 9.19 7.46
C HIS A 192 -2.49 8.07 8.15
N ILE A 193 -1.88 7.17 7.38
CA ILE A 193 -1.12 6.02 7.86
C ILE A 193 0.34 6.22 7.51
N LYS A 194 1.22 6.05 8.51
CA LYS A 194 2.67 6.23 8.33
C LYS A 194 3.32 5.12 7.48
N SER A 195 2.90 3.88 7.69
CA SER A 195 3.43 2.70 7.01
C SER A 195 2.49 1.52 7.25
N ALA A 196 1.98 0.92 6.18
CA ALA A 196 1.25 -0.34 6.14
C ALA A 196 0.97 -0.71 4.68
N TRP A 197 0.33 -1.85 4.45
CA TRP A 197 -0.09 -2.29 3.13
C TRP A 197 -1.51 -2.85 3.19
N SER A 198 -2.21 -2.76 2.07
CA SER A 198 -3.49 -3.42 1.83
C SER A 198 -3.32 -4.42 0.69
N VAL A 199 -3.86 -5.63 0.85
CA VAL A 199 -3.96 -6.63 -0.21
C VAL A 199 -5.42 -6.97 -0.41
N PHE A 200 -5.81 -7.03 -1.68
CA PHE A 200 -7.17 -7.20 -2.14
C PHE A 200 -7.32 -8.59 -2.78
N SER A 201 -8.53 -9.14 -2.75
CA SER A 201 -8.79 -10.49 -3.29
C SER A 201 -8.78 -10.52 -4.82
N GLY A 202 -8.82 -9.35 -5.46
CA GLY A 202 -8.82 -9.21 -6.92
C GLY A 202 -10.19 -9.50 -7.52
N ASP A 203 -11.25 -9.30 -6.74
CA ASP A 203 -12.66 -9.41 -7.16
C ASP A 203 -13.47 -8.15 -6.78
N GLU A 204 -12.79 -7.13 -6.25
CA GLU A 204 -13.38 -5.85 -5.93
C GLU A 204 -13.69 -5.07 -7.21
N SER A 205 -14.97 -4.77 -7.43
CA SER A 205 -15.37 -3.98 -8.59
C SER A 205 -14.68 -2.63 -8.60
N SER A 206 -13.89 -2.36 -9.64
CA SER A 206 -13.18 -1.09 -9.76
C SER A 206 -13.12 -0.58 -11.20
N HIS A 207 -13.14 0.74 -11.34
CA HIS A 207 -12.96 1.38 -12.64
C HIS A 207 -11.73 2.25 -12.57
N CYS A 208 -10.66 1.84 -13.26
CA CYS A 208 -9.42 2.58 -13.32
C CYS A 208 -9.23 3.19 -14.72
N VAL A 209 -8.94 4.48 -14.77
CA VAL A 209 -8.64 5.23 -16.01
C VAL A 209 -7.50 6.18 -15.75
N GLY A 210 -6.60 6.33 -16.71
CA GLY A 210 -5.46 7.23 -16.58
C GLY A 210 -4.94 7.74 -17.90
N PHE A 211 -3.83 8.46 -17.80
CA PHE A 211 -3.14 9.04 -18.95
C PHE A 211 -1.65 9.24 -18.63
N THR A 212 -0.89 9.48 -19.68
CA THR A 212 0.54 9.75 -19.61
C THR A 212 0.87 10.96 -20.49
N TRP A 213 1.95 11.67 -20.16
CA TRP A 213 2.36 12.87 -20.89
C TRP A 213 3.87 12.89 -21.18
N GLU A 214 4.28 13.73 -22.12
CA GLU A 214 5.68 14.07 -22.36
C GLU A 214 6.04 15.38 -21.65
N ASP A 215 7.33 15.60 -21.38
CA ASP A 215 7.80 16.84 -20.78
C ASP A 215 7.38 18.06 -21.63
N GLY A 216 6.84 19.08 -20.98
CA GLY A 216 6.31 20.26 -21.65
C GLY A 216 4.89 20.13 -22.21
N ASP A 217 4.20 19.00 -21.99
CA ASP A 217 2.77 18.92 -22.29
C ASP A 217 1.98 19.90 -21.42
N ILE A 218 1.35 20.87 -22.07
CA ILE A 218 0.53 21.92 -21.46
C ILE A 218 -0.93 21.51 -21.29
N TYR A 219 -1.37 20.40 -21.90
CA TYR A 219 -2.75 19.91 -21.86
C TYR A 219 -2.95 18.75 -20.85
N LYS A 220 -1.90 18.37 -20.11
CA LYS A 220 -2.01 17.34 -19.06
C LYS A 220 -3.07 17.66 -18.00
N GLY A 221 -3.29 18.94 -17.68
CA GLY A 221 -4.36 19.36 -16.76
C GLY A 221 -5.76 19.13 -17.32
N ASN A 222 -5.96 19.33 -18.63
CA ASN A 222 -7.20 18.96 -19.33
C ASN A 222 -7.45 17.45 -19.25
N THR A 223 -6.40 16.67 -19.51
CA THR A 223 -6.51 15.20 -19.45
C THR A 223 -6.83 14.73 -18.04
N LEU A 224 -6.22 15.32 -17.01
CA LEU A 224 -6.56 15.04 -15.61
C LEU A 224 -8.01 15.38 -15.29
N PHE A 225 -8.51 16.52 -15.75
CA PHE A 225 -9.90 16.92 -15.57
C PHE A 225 -10.86 15.88 -16.18
N TYR A 226 -10.57 15.44 -17.40
CA TYR A 226 -11.34 14.43 -18.12
C TYR A 226 -11.27 13.04 -17.47
N THR A 227 -10.12 12.69 -16.89
CA THR A 227 -9.88 11.41 -16.19
C THR A 227 -10.58 11.38 -14.82
N SER A 228 -10.79 12.55 -14.19
CA SER A 228 -11.32 12.65 -12.83
C SER A 228 -12.74 13.22 -12.79
N LEU A 229 -12.87 14.55 -12.73
CA LEU A 229 -14.13 15.25 -12.47
C LEU A 229 -15.19 15.03 -13.55
N TYR A 230 -14.76 14.90 -14.81
CA TYR A 230 -15.66 14.54 -15.89
C TYR A 230 -16.29 13.17 -15.66
N GLN A 231 -15.50 12.16 -15.28
CA GLN A 231 -16.00 10.81 -15.00
C GLN A 231 -17.03 10.82 -13.86
N THR A 232 -16.77 11.59 -12.80
CA THR A 232 -17.76 11.77 -11.73
C THR A 232 -19.05 12.36 -12.28
N VAL A 233 -19.02 13.48 -13.02
CA VAL A 233 -20.25 14.13 -13.50
C VAL A 233 -21.03 13.26 -14.50
N VAL A 234 -20.32 12.62 -15.43
CA VAL A 234 -20.92 11.95 -16.59
C VAL A 234 -21.31 10.51 -16.28
N ASN A 235 -20.43 9.78 -15.59
CA ASN A 235 -20.61 8.36 -15.29
C ASN A 235 -21.00 8.09 -13.84
N GLY A 236 -21.02 9.12 -12.99
CA GLY A 236 -21.35 8.99 -11.57
C GLY A 236 -20.23 8.42 -10.73
N TYR A 237 -19.04 8.18 -11.30
CA TYR A 237 -17.94 7.47 -10.66
C TYR A 237 -17.36 8.24 -9.48
N MET A 238 -17.24 7.55 -8.34
CA MET A 238 -16.76 8.10 -7.08
C MET A 238 -16.22 6.98 -6.17
N GLY A 239 -15.85 7.33 -4.94
CA GLY A 239 -15.24 6.42 -3.99
C GLY A 239 -13.78 6.14 -4.33
N ASN A 240 -12.91 6.29 -3.35
CA ASN A 240 -11.52 5.87 -3.46
C ASN A 240 -11.36 4.42 -2.98
N VAL A 241 -10.36 3.73 -3.53
CA VAL A 241 -9.91 2.44 -2.98
C VAL A 241 -9.50 2.64 -1.52
N PRO A 242 -9.92 1.76 -0.59
CA PRO A 242 -9.58 1.91 0.83
C PRO A 242 -8.07 2.07 1.07
N GLY A 243 -7.69 3.19 1.66
CA GLY A 243 -6.30 3.53 1.96
C GLY A 243 -5.52 4.17 0.80
N ALA A 244 -6.13 4.36 -0.37
CA ALA A 244 -5.52 5.03 -1.53
C ALA A 244 -6.28 6.33 -1.89
N PRO A 245 -5.66 7.27 -2.60
CA PRO A 245 -6.37 8.37 -3.24
C PRO A 245 -7.30 7.86 -4.36
N MET A 246 -8.34 8.65 -4.69
CA MET A 246 -9.19 8.40 -5.85
C MET A 246 -8.44 8.65 -7.15
N CYS A 247 -7.67 9.74 -7.19
CA CYS A 247 -6.80 10.11 -8.29
C CYS A 247 -5.46 10.59 -7.75
N ALA A 248 -4.36 10.13 -8.35
CA ALA A 248 -3.01 10.60 -8.09
C ALA A 248 -2.10 10.26 -9.27
N CYS A 249 -0.87 10.76 -9.23
CA CYS A 249 0.19 10.14 -10.01
C CYS A 249 0.34 8.67 -9.64
N VAL A 250 0.63 7.83 -10.64
CA VAL A 250 0.49 6.36 -10.54
C VAL A 250 1.30 5.78 -9.38
N GLU A 251 2.38 6.45 -8.98
CA GLU A 251 3.23 6.03 -7.86
C GLU A 251 2.52 6.01 -6.52
N GLN A 252 1.47 6.82 -6.37
CA GLN A 252 0.63 6.90 -5.17
C GLN A 252 -0.69 6.14 -5.31
N MET A 253 -0.95 5.55 -6.47
CA MET A 253 -2.14 4.76 -6.72
C MET A 253 -1.92 3.30 -6.30
N PRO A 254 -3.00 2.52 -6.07
CA PRO A 254 -2.88 1.08 -5.90
C PRO A 254 -2.33 0.42 -7.17
N VAL A 255 -1.70 -0.74 -7.00
CA VAL A 255 -1.38 -1.65 -8.10
C VAL A 255 -2.67 -2.30 -8.54
N VAL A 256 -2.94 -2.30 -9.85
CA VAL A 256 -4.17 -2.80 -10.45
C VAL A 256 -3.86 -3.68 -11.67
N THR A 257 -4.82 -4.49 -12.10
CA THR A 257 -4.63 -5.37 -13.27
C THR A 257 -4.49 -4.56 -14.56
N LYS A 258 -5.36 -3.57 -14.78
CA LYS A 258 -5.32 -2.70 -15.96
C LYS A 258 -6.00 -1.35 -15.70
N ALA A 259 -5.88 -0.43 -16.64
CA ALA A 259 -6.61 0.81 -16.60
C ALA A 259 -6.91 1.28 -18.02
N ASP A 260 -8.09 1.83 -18.24
CA ASP A 260 -8.42 2.51 -19.49
C ASP A 260 -7.52 3.74 -19.67
N CYS A 261 -7.34 4.13 -20.91
CA CYS A 261 -6.47 5.25 -21.26
C CYS A 261 -7.27 6.39 -21.88
N VAL A 262 -6.95 7.61 -21.49
CA VAL A 262 -7.48 8.82 -22.12
C VAL A 262 -6.36 9.78 -22.53
N THR A 263 -6.66 10.61 -23.53
CA THR A 263 -5.76 11.65 -24.05
C THR A 263 -6.56 12.92 -24.31
N SER A 264 -5.87 14.05 -24.30
CA SER A 264 -6.42 15.31 -24.82
C SER A 264 -5.46 15.92 -25.84
N THR A 265 -6.00 16.61 -26.83
CA THR A 265 -5.20 17.40 -27.78
C THR A 265 -5.86 18.75 -28.02
N GLY A 266 -5.06 19.81 -28.07
CA GLY A 266 -5.50 21.17 -28.34
C GLY A 266 -5.04 21.67 -29.72
N THR A 267 -5.92 22.39 -30.41
CA THR A 267 -5.59 23.04 -31.70
C THR A 267 -5.93 24.53 -31.65
N GLY A 268 -5.14 25.34 -32.35
CA GLY A 268 -5.40 26.78 -32.45
C GLY A 268 -5.19 27.56 -31.15
N LEU A 269 -4.30 27.10 -30.27
CA LEU A 269 -3.95 27.81 -29.04
C LEU A 269 -3.49 29.23 -29.34
N GLN A 270 -4.17 30.21 -28.74
CA GLN A 270 -3.82 31.62 -28.80
C GLN A 270 -3.88 32.23 -27.39
N TYR A 271 -2.85 32.94 -26.99
CA TYR A 271 -2.81 33.71 -25.75
C TYR A 271 -3.12 35.18 -26.00
N THR A 272 -3.82 35.78 -25.05
CA THR A 272 -4.21 37.19 -25.07
C THR A 272 -3.95 37.80 -23.71
N LEU A 273 -3.23 38.92 -23.67
CA LEU A 273 -3.18 39.78 -22.50
C LEU A 273 -4.22 40.88 -22.63
N SER A 274 -5.06 41.05 -21.63
CA SER A 274 -6.09 42.08 -21.58
C SER A 274 -5.73 43.10 -20.51
N VAL A 275 -5.75 44.37 -20.89
CA VAL A 275 -5.49 45.49 -19.98
C VAL A 275 -6.81 46.18 -19.63
N ASP A 276 -7.20 46.11 -18.36
CA ASP A 276 -8.42 46.76 -17.89
C ASP A 276 -8.25 48.29 -17.92
N LYS A 277 -9.21 48.96 -18.55
CA LYS A 277 -9.18 50.41 -18.78
C LYS A 277 -9.39 51.25 -17.51
N ASP A 278 -10.05 50.70 -16.50
CA ASP A 278 -10.48 51.41 -15.30
C ASP A 278 -9.52 51.16 -14.13
N THR A 279 -8.95 49.94 -14.04
CA THR A 279 -8.02 49.55 -12.98
C THR A 279 -6.56 49.60 -13.44
N GLY A 280 -6.31 49.40 -14.73
CA GLY A 280 -4.97 49.23 -15.30
C GLY A 280 -4.38 47.84 -15.05
N ASP A 281 -5.18 46.90 -14.55
CA ASP A 281 -4.74 45.54 -14.29
C ASP A 281 -4.51 44.81 -15.62
N VAL A 282 -3.41 44.06 -15.68
CA VAL A 282 -3.12 43.16 -16.80
C VAL A 282 -3.56 41.76 -16.38
N SER A 283 -4.40 41.14 -17.19
CA SER A 283 -4.81 39.74 -17.05
C SER A 283 -4.41 38.94 -18.28
N ALA A 284 -4.21 37.64 -18.13
CA ALA A 284 -3.95 36.75 -19.25
C ALA A 284 -5.12 35.79 -19.46
N SER A 285 -5.37 35.47 -20.73
CA SER A 285 -6.36 34.51 -21.16
C SER A 285 -5.84 33.72 -22.36
N HIS A 286 -6.57 32.70 -22.76
CA HIS A 286 -6.27 31.95 -23.97
C HIS A 286 -7.56 31.50 -24.67
N SER A 287 -7.41 30.98 -25.88
CA SER A 287 -8.42 30.21 -26.59
C SER A 287 -7.77 29.00 -27.25
N VAL A 288 -8.36 27.82 -27.11
CA VAL A 288 -7.88 26.59 -27.75
C VAL A 288 -9.07 25.68 -28.02
N ALA A 289 -9.08 24.95 -29.13
CA ALA A 289 -10.08 23.90 -29.35
C ALA A 289 -9.54 22.56 -28.87
N MET A 290 -10.11 22.05 -27.78
CA MET A 290 -9.74 20.78 -27.15
C MET A 290 -10.54 19.61 -27.70
N THR A 291 -9.90 18.45 -27.76
CA THR A 291 -10.53 17.17 -28.07
C THR A 291 -10.00 16.10 -27.14
N TYR A 292 -10.84 15.13 -26.80
CA TYR A 292 -10.53 14.04 -25.87
C TYR A 292 -10.73 12.69 -26.57
N GLY A 293 -9.90 11.70 -26.26
CA GLY A 293 -9.92 10.38 -26.92
C GLY A 293 -9.41 9.26 -26.02
N ASP A 294 -9.57 8.02 -26.47
CA ASP A 294 -9.32 6.76 -25.76
C ASP A 294 -7.93 6.14 -26.08
N CYS A 295 -6.92 6.99 -26.28
CA CYS A 295 -5.57 6.57 -26.67
C CYS A 295 -5.51 5.68 -27.92
N GLY A 296 -6.49 5.80 -28.82
CA GLY A 296 -6.59 4.97 -30.02
C GLY A 296 -6.91 3.50 -29.72
N GLY A 297 -7.55 3.22 -28.58
CA GLY A 297 -7.91 1.89 -28.12
C GLY A 297 -6.82 1.17 -27.32
N ASN A 298 -5.69 1.83 -27.03
CA ASN A 298 -4.68 1.29 -26.12
C ASN A 298 -5.17 1.39 -24.67
N ASP A 299 -4.81 0.40 -23.83
CA ASP A 299 -4.88 0.57 -22.39
C ASP A 299 -3.76 1.50 -21.89
N LEU A 300 -3.85 1.92 -20.62
CA LEU A 300 -2.92 2.89 -20.05
C LEU A 300 -1.48 2.39 -20.11
N LYS A 301 -1.28 1.09 -19.84
CA LYS A 301 0.04 0.46 -19.83
C LYS A 301 0.69 0.49 -21.21
N ALA A 302 -0.06 0.08 -22.24
CA ALA A 302 0.39 0.10 -23.62
C ALA A 302 0.69 1.53 -24.08
N GLN A 303 -0.14 2.50 -23.69
CA GLN A 303 0.09 3.89 -24.02
C GLN A 303 1.36 4.45 -23.36
N VAL A 304 1.60 4.18 -22.07
CA VAL A 304 2.84 4.59 -21.38
C VAL A 304 4.06 4.02 -22.08
N LYS A 305 4.03 2.74 -22.45
CA LYS A 305 5.14 2.09 -23.18
C LYS A 305 5.37 2.69 -24.57
N ALA A 306 4.31 3.14 -25.24
CA ALA A 306 4.40 3.78 -26.55
C ALA A 306 4.96 5.21 -26.45
N THR A 307 4.45 6.01 -25.52
CA THR A 307 4.90 7.40 -25.30
C THR A 307 6.34 7.45 -24.81
N HIS A 308 6.70 6.60 -23.85
CA HIS A 308 8.00 6.64 -23.18
C HIS A 308 9.00 5.59 -23.67
N ALA A 309 8.87 5.19 -24.93
CA ALA A 309 9.65 4.10 -25.52
C ALA A 309 11.16 4.33 -25.39
N GLY A 310 11.86 3.38 -24.75
CA GLY A 310 13.31 3.43 -24.54
C GLY A 310 13.76 4.18 -23.29
N SER A 311 12.84 4.56 -22.39
CA SER A 311 13.13 5.09 -21.06
C SER A 311 12.77 4.08 -19.96
N ASP A 312 13.23 4.36 -18.74
CA ASP A 312 12.89 3.57 -17.55
C ASP A 312 11.38 3.65 -17.23
N ILE A 313 10.69 4.73 -17.61
CA ILE A 313 9.23 4.87 -17.41
C ILE A 313 8.46 3.74 -18.11
N ALA A 314 8.90 3.35 -19.32
CA ALA A 314 8.26 2.27 -20.08
C ALA A 314 8.43 0.89 -19.42
N THR A 315 9.43 0.71 -18.55
CA THR A 315 9.62 -0.52 -17.77
C THR A 315 8.95 -0.42 -16.40
N ASP A 316 9.11 0.70 -15.71
CA ASP A 316 8.65 0.87 -14.32
C ASP A 316 7.13 0.85 -14.19
N ILE A 317 6.39 1.20 -15.24
CA ILE A 317 4.92 1.09 -15.27
C ILE A 317 4.42 -0.36 -15.05
N ASP A 318 5.25 -1.37 -15.33
CA ASP A 318 4.92 -2.78 -15.10
C ASP A 318 4.69 -3.09 -13.60
N GLU A 319 5.21 -2.28 -12.69
CA GLU A 319 5.01 -2.44 -11.24
C GLU A 319 3.61 -2.05 -10.77
N TYR A 320 2.93 -1.20 -11.55
CA TYR A 320 1.65 -0.58 -11.18
C TYR A 320 0.46 -1.16 -11.95
N LEU A 321 0.69 -1.59 -13.19
CA LEU A 321 -0.30 -2.20 -14.08
C LEU A 321 0.16 -3.62 -14.41
N VAL A 322 -0.30 -4.62 -13.68
CA VAL A 322 0.31 -5.97 -13.67
C VAL A 322 -0.28 -6.95 -14.67
N GLY A 323 -1.37 -6.59 -15.35
CA GLY A 323 -2.13 -7.49 -16.22
C GLY A 323 -3.07 -8.39 -15.42
N ASP A 324 -3.58 -9.45 -16.05
CA ASP A 324 -4.65 -10.29 -15.51
C ASP A 324 -4.33 -11.08 -14.22
N ASP A 325 -3.09 -11.01 -13.71
CA ASP A 325 -2.68 -11.67 -12.46
C ASP A 325 -2.06 -10.66 -11.50
N CYS A 326 -2.75 -10.41 -10.38
CA CYS A 326 -2.27 -9.55 -9.32
C CYS A 326 -0.99 -10.04 -8.63
N ALA A 327 -0.70 -11.34 -8.71
CA ALA A 327 0.44 -11.99 -8.06
C ALA A 327 0.63 -11.59 -6.59
N ASN A 328 -0.47 -11.29 -5.88
CA ASN A 328 -0.43 -10.75 -4.52
C ASN A 328 0.30 -11.66 -3.54
N ALA A 329 0.14 -12.98 -3.69
CA ALA A 329 0.87 -13.97 -2.89
C ALA A 329 2.39 -13.87 -3.10
N VAL A 330 2.86 -13.70 -4.34
CA VAL A 330 4.29 -13.54 -4.66
C VAL A 330 4.83 -12.25 -4.06
N TYR A 331 4.11 -11.13 -4.26
CA TYR A 331 4.49 -9.85 -3.67
C TYR A 331 4.57 -9.91 -2.13
N LEU A 332 3.57 -10.52 -1.47
CA LEU A 332 3.61 -10.69 -0.02
C LEU A 332 4.79 -11.55 0.42
N ASN A 333 5.11 -12.61 -0.33
CA ASN A 333 6.26 -13.46 -0.06
C ASN A 333 7.59 -12.70 -0.17
N ASP A 334 7.77 -11.96 -1.26
CA ASP A 334 9.05 -11.34 -1.59
C ASP A 334 9.31 -10.05 -0.79
N GLU A 335 8.27 -9.24 -0.53
CA GLU A 335 8.44 -7.85 -0.06
C GLU A 335 7.94 -7.58 1.37
N GLN A 336 6.93 -8.30 1.88
CA GLN A 336 6.18 -7.85 3.06
C GLN A 336 5.89 -8.89 4.16
N LEU A 337 6.11 -10.21 3.93
CA LEU A 337 6.32 -11.32 4.88
C LEU A 337 5.91 -12.67 4.25
N LEU A 338 6.81 -13.34 3.54
CA LEU A 338 6.96 -14.80 3.48
C LEU A 338 8.27 -15.09 2.72
N VAL A 339 9.41 -14.82 3.37
CA VAL A 339 10.75 -15.05 2.80
C VAL A 339 10.80 -16.41 2.10
N PRO A 340 10.97 -16.49 0.77
CA PRO A 340 10.97 -17.76 0.03
C PRO A 340 12.08 -18.73 0.45
N SER A 341 13.02 -18.27 1.29
CA SER A 341 14.19 -19.04 1.75
C SER A 341 14.46 -19.02 3.27
N ALA A 342 13.63 -18.39 4.12
CA ALA A 342 13.92 -18.32 5.57
C ALA A 342 13.03 -19.19 6.50
N ILE A 343 12.09 -19.98 5.97
CA ILE A 343 10.94 -20.44 6.78
C ILE A 343 10.85 -21.98 6.90
N ASN A 344 11.93 -22.69 7.20
CA ASN A 344 11.77 -23.99 7.90
C ASN A 344 11.59 -23.80 9.40
N SER A 345 12.09 -22.69 9.95
CA SER A 345 12.07 -22.43 11.38
C SER A 345 10.72 -21.84 11.83
N LEU A 346 10.17 -20.88 11.09
CA LEU A 346 8.94 -20.15 11.45
C LEU A 346 7.66 -20.74 10.84
N MET A 347 7.74 -21.83 10.08
CA MET A 347 6.58 -22.43 9.41
C MET A 347 5.75 -23.19 10.42
N ASN A 348 4.47 -22.83 10.55
CA ASN A 348 3.53 -23.69 11.23
C ASN A 348 3.27 -24.93 10.36
N LEU A 349 3.49 -26.11 10.93
CA LEU A 349 3.33 -27.38 10.20
C LEU A 349 1.92 -27.97 10.33
N ASP A 350 0.98 -27.32 11.02
CA ASP A 350 -0.39 -27.81 11.15
C ASP A 350 -1.08 -27.95 9.78
N GLY A 351 -1.44 -29.18 9.41
CA GLY A 351 -2.04 -29.49 8.11
C GLY A 351 -1.06 -29.42 6.93
N ALA A 352 0.24 -29.21 7.18
CA ALA A 352 1.25 -29.10 6.13
C ALA A 352 2.05 -30.39 5.94
N GLU A 353 2.57 -30.58 4.72
CA GLU A 353 3.58 -31.60 4.44
C GLU A 353 4.99 -31.04 4.67
N TYR A 354 5.80 -31.78 5.42
CA TYR A 354 7.20 -31.45 5.69
C TYR A 354 8.02 -32.73 5.82
N GLU A 355 9.17 -32.78 5.14
CA GLU A 355 10.05 -33.96 5.05
C GLU A 355 9.30 -35.26 4.67
N GLY A 356 8.33 -35.14 3.74
CA GLY A 356 7.58 -36.28 3.21
C GLY A 356 6.52 -36.85 4.14
N ARG A 357 6.15 -36.12 5.21
CA ARG A 357 5.10 -36.49 6.16
C ARG A 357 4.15 -35.32 6.39
N SER A 358 2.88 -35.62 6.70
CA SER A 358 1.89 -34.63 7.12
C SER A 358 1.93 -34.46 8.63
N TRP A 359 1.70 -33.24 9.11
CA TRP A 359 1.83 -32.91 10.52
C TRP A 359 0.55 -32.25 11.08
N LYS A 360 0.24 -32.55 12.33
CA LYS A 360 -0.81 -31.91 13.13
C LYS A 360 -0.17 -31.26 14.35
N GLN A 361 -0.50 -30.01 14.66
CA GLN A 361 0.02 -29.35 15.85
C GLN A 361 -0.64 -29.92 17.11
N LEU A 362 0.17 -30.27 18.12
CA LEU A 362 -0.30 -30.70 19.44
C LEU A 362 -0.43 -29.51 20.40
N PHE A 363 0.66 -28.77 20.59
CA PHE A 363 0.72 -27.61 21.49
C PHE A 363 1.94 -26.73 21.17
N GLY A 364 1.91 -25.46 21.58
CA GLY A 364 2.98 -24.49 21.32
C GLY A 364 2.96 -23.26 22.22
N GLU A 365 4.09 -22.54 22.27
CA GLU A 365 4.31 -21.30 23.02
C GLU A 365 4.75 -20.18 22.06
N GLY A 366 4.49 -18.93 22.44
CA GLY A 366 4.91 -17.75 21.69
C GLY A 366 4.20 -17.60 20.34
N ILE A 367 4.96 -17.53 19.26
CA ILE A 367 4.42 -17.35 17.89
C ILE A 367 3.64 -18.56 17.38
N PHE A 368 3.80 -19.72 18.02
CA PHE A 368 3.07 -20.95 17.69
C PHE A 368 1.95 -21.25 18.68
N PHE A 369 1.43 -20.24 19.38
CA PHE A 369 0.40 -20.41 20.39
C PHE A 369 -0.93 -20.87 19.79
N LEU A 370 -1.17 -22.18 19.85
CA LEU A 370 -2.50 -22.79 19.82
C LEU A 370 -2.73 -23.40 21.20
N PRO A 371 -3.92 -23.23 21.79
CA PRO A 371 -4.13 -23.68 23.15
C PRO A 371 -4.06 -25.22 23.18
N PRO A 372 -3.16 -25.84 23.96
CA PRO A 372 -3.46 -27.17 24.46
C PRO A 372 -4.80 -27.11 25.18
N ASP A 373 -5.63 -28.13 25.02
CA ASP A 373 -6.87 -28.23 25.79
C ASP A 373 -6.54 -28.06 27.29
N TYR A 374 -7.27 -27.18 27.99
CA TYR A 374 -6.95 -26.83 29.39
C TYR A 374 -7.19 -28.02 30.34
N ASP A 375 -7.86 -29.07 29.86
CA ASP A 375 -8.06 -30.33 30.55
C ASP A 375 -6.91 -31.30 30.26
N ALA A 376 -6.06 -31.53 31.27
CA ALA A 376 -4.90 -32.42 31.18
C ALA A 376 -5.29 -33.86 30.79
N ALA A 377 -6.45 -34.35 31.22
CA ALA A 377 -6.90 -35.70 30.89
C ALA A 377 -7.36 -35.80 29.44
N ALA A 378 -8.06 -34.77 28.93
CA ALA A 378 -8.45 -34.70 27.53
C ALA A 378 -7.23 -34.60 26.61
N GLY A 379 -6.29 -33.70 26.90
CA GLY A 379 -5.08 -33.51 26.11
C GLY A 379 -4.19 -34.77 26.07
N ASP A 380 -4.01 -35.45 27.22
CA ASP A 380 -3.25 -36.70 27.26
C ASP A 380 -3.97 -37.84 26.51
N ALA A 381 -5.30 -37.93 26.61
CA ALA A 381 -6.09 -38.90 25.86
C ALA A 381 -6.01 -38.69 24.34
N GLU A 382 -6.10 -37.44 23.88
CA GLU A 382 -5.94 -37.08 22.47
C GLU A 382 -4.53 -37.42 21.97
N MET A 383 -3.49 -36.99 22.71
CA MET A 383 -2.11 -37.24 22.33
C MET A 383 -1.79 -38.74 22.21
N ARG A 384 -2.37 -39.58 23.08
CA ARG A 384 -2.25 -41.04 22.96
C ARG A 384 -2.94 -41.58 21.72
N ALA A 385 -4.15 -41.11 21.43
CA ALA A 385 -4.88 -41.54 20.24
C ALA A 385 -4.10 -41.19 18.96
N ASP A 386 -3.53 -39.98 18.90
CA ASP A 386 -2.71 -39.54 17.78
C ASP A 386 -1.41 -40.36 17.68
N LEU A 387 -0.74 -40.65 18.80
CA LEU A 387 0.47 -41.47 18.83
C LEU A 387 0.23 -42.90 18.31
N ASP A 388 -0.90 -43.51 18.68
CA ASP A 388 -1.24 -44.87 18.28
C ASP A 388 -1.78 -44.95 16.84
N ALA A 389 -2.14 -43.83 16.21
CA ALA A 389 -2.72 -43.79 14.88
C ALA A 389 -1.79 -44.38 13.79
N CYS A 390 -0.47 -44.26 13.94
CA CYS A 390 0.50 -44.82 13.00
C CYS A 390 0.82 -46.30 13.24
N VAL A 391 0.34 -46.92 14.32
CA VAL A 391 0.71 -48.31 14.65
C VAL A 391 0.25 -49.27 13.57
N ALA A 392 -0.94 -49.07 13.01
CA ALA A 392 -1.50 -49.92 11.99
C ALA A 392 -0.86 -49.72 10.60
N SER A 393 -0.56 -48.48 10.22
CA SER A 393 -0.05 -48.12 8.90
C SER A 393 1.48 -48.17 8.79
N GLU A 394 2.19 -47.74 9.83
CA GLU A 394 3.65 -47.59 9.84
C GLU A 394 4.36 -48.67 10.70
N GLY A 395 3.61 -49.47 11.47
CA GLY A 395 4.17 -50.49 12.37
C GLY A 395 4.91 -49.92 13.59
N ARG A 396 4.74 -48.62 13.85
CA ARG A 396 5.33 -47.86 14.97
C ARG A 396 4.36 -46.76 15.39
N GLN A 397 4.54 -46.21 16.59
CA GLN A 397 3.82 -44.99 16.96
C GLN A 397 4.25 -43.80 16.07
N CYS A 398 3.37 -42.81 15.95
CA CYS A 398 3.62 -41.60 15.18
C CYS A 398 4.82 -40.83 15.75
N LEU A 399 5.61 -40.21 14.86
CA LEU A 399 6.71 -39.34 15.28
C LEU A 399 6.17 -38.06 15.90
N ILE A 400 6.92 -37.51 16.86
CA ILE A 400 6.70 -36.16 17.37
C ILE A 400 7.85 -35.27 16.89
N LEU A 401 7.54 -34.18 16.20
CA LEU A 401 8.49 -33.18 15.76
C LEU A 401 8.37 -31.94 16.64
N ARG A 402 9.49 -31.50 17.22
CA ARG A 402 9.58 -30.21 17.90
C ARG A 402 10.26 -29.20 17.00
N LYS A 403 9.64 -28.02 16.84
CA LYS A 403 10.26 -26.83 16.27
C LYS A 403 10.47 -25.78 17.37
N CYS A 404 11.59 -25.06 17.31
CA CYS A 404 11.92 -24.02 18.28
C CYS A 404 12.72 -22.89 17.63
N THR A 405 12.08 -21.77 17.34
CA THR A 405 12.71 -20.63 16.63
C THR A 405 13.58 -19.77 17.55
N SER A 406 13.23 -19.76 18.83
CA SER A 406 13.96 -19.04 19.86
C SER A 406 15.14 -19.82 20.44
N CYS A 407 15.24 -21.12 20.15
CA CYS A 407 16.36 -21.95 20.57
C CYS A 407 17.67 -21.45 19.93
N THR A 408 18.70 -21.32 20.75
CA THR A 408 19.98 -20.71 20.35
C THR A 408 20.96 -21.71 19.74
N VAL A 409 20.69 -23.00 19.86
CA VAL A 409 21.56 -24.08 19.37
C VAL A 409 20.88 -24.78 18.19
N GLU A 410 21.61 -24.95 17.09
CA GLU A 410 21.05 -25.44 15.83
C GLU A 410 20.37 -26.81 15.96
N SER A 411 21.01 -27.75 16.66
CA SER A 411 20.44 -29.08 16.91
C SER A 411 19.12 -29.05 17.70
N HIS A 412 18.81 -27.94 18.38
CA HIS A 412 17.60 -27.82 19.21
C HIS A 412 16.48 -27.03 18.55
N LYS A 413 16.74 -26.43 17.38
CA LYS A 413 15.70 -25.79 16.58
C LYS A 413 14.73 -26.80 15.99
N GLU A 414 15.21 -28.02 15.77
CA GLU A 414 14.42 -29.15 15.30
C GLU A 414 14.85 -30.44 15.98
N ILE A 415 13.88 -31.17 16.56
CA ILE A 415 14.13 -32.45 17.22
C ILE A 415 12.98 -33.40 16.90
N VAL A 416 13.30 -34.60 16.41
CA VAL A 416 12.32 -35.67 16.19
C VAL A 416 12.40 -36.65 17.35
N TYR A 417 11.28 -36.86 18.02
CA TYR A 417 11.11 -37.87 19.08
C TYR A 417 10.40 -39.10 18.50
N LYS A 418 11.00 -40.27 18.71
CA LYS A 418 10.46 -41.57 18.29
C LYS A 418 10.29 -42.46 19.51
N ARG A 419 9.05 -42.88 19.80
CA ARG A 419 8.77 -43.81 20.90
C ARG A 419 9.10 -45.26 20.51
N LEU A 420 9.73 -46.00 21.41
CA LEU A 420 10.09 -47.42 21.25
C LEU A 420 9.21 -48.37 22.08
N THR A 421 8.67 -47.90 23.21
CA THR A 421 7.88 -48.73 24.14
C THR A 421 6.46 -48.16 24.35
N PRO A 422 5.45 -48.99 24.68
CA PRO A 422 4.11 -48.50 24.99
C PRO A 422 4.10 -47.49 26.15
N TRP A 423 3.19 -46.53 26.11
CA TRP A 423 3.03 -45.55 27.19
C TRP A 423 2.31 -46.14 28.40
N PHE A 424 2.71 -45.69 29.60
CA PHE A 424 2.04 -46.05 30.85
C PHE A 424 0.71 -45.31 31.02
N PRO A 425 -0.20 -45.77 31.90
CA PRO A 425 -1.47 -45.09 32.15
C PRO A 425 -1.32 -43.61 32.58
N PHE A 426 -2.32 -42.82 32.24
CA PHE A 426 -2.38 -41.40 32.61
C PHE A 426 -2.56 -41.19 34.11
N GLN A 427 -1.82 -40.22 34.65
CA GLN A 427 -2.13 -39.56 35.91
C GLN A 427 -1.59 -38.13 35.81
N GLU A 428 -2.45 -37.14 36.03
CA GLU A 428 -2.10 -35.73 35.95
C GLU A 428 -0.87 -35.37 36.83
N GLY A 429 0.06 -34.62 36.23
CA GLY A 429 1.20 -34.04 36.93
C GLY A 429 2.50 -34.84 36.72
N ILE A 430 3.25 -35.05 37.79
CA ILE A 430 4.60 -35.63 37.71
C ILE A 430 4.52 -37.14 37.42
N SER A 431 5.18 -37.59 36.36
CA SER A 431 5.33 -39.02 36.03
C SER A 431 5.90 -39.82 37.20
N THR A 432 5.33 -41.00 37.42
CA THR A 432 5.73 -41.96 38.46
C THR A 432 6.25 -43.25 37.83
N ASP A 433 6.64 -44.23 38.66
CA ASP A 433 7.06 -45.55 38.17
C ASP A 433 5.92 -46.32 37.48
N THR A 434 4.65 -45.92 37.68
CA THR A 434 3.48 -46.62 37.12
C THR A 434 2.59 -45.77 36.23
N THR A 435 2.84 -44.46 36.13
CA THR A 435 1.97 -43.51 35.41
C THR A 435 2.77 -42.41 34.72
N ILE A 436 2.23 -41.84 33.65
CA ILE A 436 2.86 -40.77 32.89
C ILE A 436 1.81 -39.78 32.36
N ASP A 437 2.10 -38.50 32.51
CA ASP A 437 1.39 -37.38 31.86
C ASP A 437 2.25 -36.92 30.68
N ILE A 438 1.85 -37.29 29.46
CA ILE A 438 2.69 -37.09 28.27
C ILE A 438 2.82 -35.60 27.98
N VAL A 439 1.73 -34.84 28.07
CA VAL A 439 1.74 -33.39 27.80
C VAL A 439 2.66 -32.67 28.79
N ASN A 440 2.55 -32.99 30.09
CA ASN A 440 3.40 -32.38 31.11
C ASN A 440 4.88 -32.80 30.98
N LEU A 441 5.16 -34.03 30.54
CA LEU A 441 6.52 -34.50 30.25
C LEU A 441 7.21 -33.60 29.21
N PHE A 442 6.52 -33.29 28.11
CA PHE A 442 7.08 -32.46 27.02
C PHE A 442 7.11 -30.96 27.34
N THR A 443 6.12 -30.45 28.06
CA THR A 443 5.98 -29.01 28.31
C THR A 443 6.76 -28.54 29.55
N ASN A 444 6.89 -29.38 30.58
CA ASN A 444 7.18 -28.87 31.92
C ASN A 444 7.99 -29.80 32.84
N GLN A 445 8.06 -31.12 32.60
CA GLN A 445 8.65 -32.10 33.52
C GLN A 445 9.37 -33.28 32.83
N TRP A 446 10.45 -33.03 32.10
CA TRP A 446 11.23 -34.08 31.44
C TRP A 446 11.93 -35.01 32.46
N ARG A 447 11.53 -36.28 32.51
CA ARG A 447 11.95 -37.27 33.52
C ARG A 447 12.34 -38.61 32.90
N ASN A 448 13.06 -39.43 33.66
CA ASN A 448 13.49 -40.76 33.23
C ASN A 448 12.57 -41.91 33.70
N ASN A 449 11.58 -41.67 34.56
CA ASN A 449 10.59 -42.67 34.92
C ASN A 449 9.78 -43.05 33.67
N ASN A 450 9.96 -44.28 33.18
CA ASN A 450 9.31 -44.81 31.96
C ASN A 450 9.63 -44.02 30.68
N ASN A 451 10.76 -43.32 30.68
CA ASN A 451 11.19 -42.44 29.61
C ASN A 451 12.72 -42.33 29.59
N VAL A 452 13.40 -43.42 29.23
CA VAL A 452 14.86 -43.49 29.12
C VAL A 452 15.31 -43.54 27.65
N LEU A 453 16.26 -42.69 27.27
CA LEU A 453 16.86 -42.66 25.92
C LEU A 453 17.51 -44.03 25.60
N HIS A 454 17.36 -44.50 24.36
CA HIS A 454 17.78 -45.83 23.88
C HIS A 454 17.07 -47.03 24.52
N VAL A 455 16.06 -46.80 25.35
CA VAL A 455 15.23 -47.86 25.95
C VAL A 455 13.76 -47.63 25.59
N ASP A 456 13.25 -46.45 25.90
CA ASP A 456 11.86 -46.05 25.73
C ASP A 456 11.65 -45.14 24.53
N TYR A 457 12.66 -44.37 24.14
CA TYR A 457 12.61 -43.45 23.02
C TYR A 457 13.99 -43.20 22.39
N GLU A 458 13.97 -42.66 21.18
CA GLU A 458 15.12 -42.12 20.46
C GLU A 458 14.87 -40.67 20.06
N LEU A 459 15.94 -39.87 19.95
CA LEU A 459 15.90 -38.51 19.40
C LEU A 459 16.77 -38.40 18.17
N TYR A 460 16.30 -37.63 17.19
CA TYR A 460 17.00 -37.38 15.94
C TYR A 460 16.94 -35.91 15.56
N SER A 461 17.85 -35.50 14.67
CA SER A 461 17.87 -34.14 14.12
C SER A 461 17.19 -34.02 12.76
N SER A 462 16.65 -35.11 12.20
CA SER A 462 15.82 -35.10 10.99
C SER A 462 14.78 -36.22 11.00
N VAL A 463 13.72 -36.09 10.19
CA VAL A 463 12.69 -37.13 10.05
C VAL A 463 13.28 -38.37 9.38
N GLN A 464 14.15 -38.16 8.39
CA GLN A 464 14.78 -39.27 7.64
C GLN A 464 15.64 -40.16 8.54
N ASP A 465 16.41 -39.56 9.45
CA ASP A 465 17.22 -40.27 10.44
C ASP A 465 16.34 -41.06 11.41
N ALA A 466 15.22 -40.47 11.85
CA ALA A 466 14.26 -41.16 12.70
C ALA A 466 13.59 -42.37 12.00
N LEU A 467 13.32 -42.25 10.70
CA LEU A 467 12.73 -43.33 9.89
C LEU A 467 13.72 -44.47 9.66
N THR A 468 14.98 -44.14 9.40
CA THR A 468 16.03 -45.13 9.10
C THR A 468 16.72 -45.67 10.35
N GLY A 469 16.60 -44.98 11.49
CA GLY A 469 17.25 -45.33 12.75
C GLY A 469 18.77 -45.10 12.69
N THR A 470 19.19 -43.95 12.18
CA THR A 470 20.60 -43.54 12.09
C THR A 470 20.83 -42.21 12.78
N ASP A 471 22.05 -41.94 13.22
CA ASP A 471 22.46 -40.66 13.83
C ASP A 471 21.56 -40.23 15.01
N GLU A 472 21.18 -41.20 15.85
CA GLU A 472 20.48 -40.94 17.11
C GLU A 472 21.30 -40.04 18.05
N TRP A 473 20.62 -39.23 18.86
CA TRP A 473 21.27 -38.45 19.90
C TRP A 473 21.79 -39.37 21.00
N GLU A 474 22.98 -39.08 21.51
CA GLU A 474 23.69 -39.93 22.47
C GLU A 474 23.54 -39.48 23.93
N GLN A 475 23.17 -38.21 24.15
CA GLN A 475 23.15 -37.63 25.50
C GLN A 475 21.74 -37.24 25.93
N ALA A 476 21.24 -37.88 26.98
CA ALA A 476 20.05 -37.43 27.71
C ALA A 476 20.42 -36.71 29.02
N ASP A 477 19.58 -35.77 29.44
CA ASP A 477 19.54 -35.21 30.79
C ASP A 477 18.08 -35.16 31.28
N TYR A 478 17.86 -35.36 32.57
CA TYR A 478 16.52 -35.47 33.15
C TYR A 478 16.39 -34.67 34.44
N ASN A 479 15.17 -34.27 34.79
CA ASN A 479 14.90 -33.64 36.06
C ASN A 479 15.12 -34.61 37.23
N SER A 480 16.04 -34.25 38.12
CA SER A 480 16.35 -35.01 39.35
C SER A 480 15.41 -34.71 40.52
N ASN A 481 14.56 -33.69 40.41
CA ASN A 481 13.57 -33.30 41.42
C ASN A 481 12.36 -32.63 40.71
N ASN A 482 11.50 -31.91 41.43
CA ASN A 482 10.36 -31.18 40.87
C ASN A 482 10.71 -29.93 40.04
N HIS A 483 11.92 -29.87 39.45
CA HIS A 483 12.33 -28.84 38.49
C HIS A 483 11.35 -28.76 37.32
N LYS A 484 11.19 -27.54 36.82
CA LYS A 484 10.07 -27.07 35.99
C LYS A 484 10.44 -26.99 34.50
N TYR A 485 11.17 -27.99 34.03
CA TYR A 485 11.76 -28.00 32.70
C TYR A 485 11.26 -29.20 31.90
N GLY A 486 10.55 -28.92 30.81
CA GLY A 486 10.09 -29.92 29.85
C GLY A 486 11.19 -30.41 28.92
N PHE A 487 10.76 -31.07 27.86
CA PHE A 487 11.62 -31.61 26.82
C PHE A 487 12.52 -30.52 26.18
N PRO A 488 13.76 -30.86 25.74
CA PRO A 488 14.51 -32.09 26.00
C PRO A 488 15.42 -31.96 27.25
N ARG A 489 15.07 -31.07 28.20
CA ARG A 489 15.95 -30.63 29.29
C ARG A 489 17.32 -30.14 28.76
N ASN A 490 18.40 -30.85 29.06
CA ASN A 490 19.76 -30.54 28.57
C ASN A 490 20.34 -31.65 27.69
N SER A 491 19.46 -32.50 27.13
CA SER A 491 19.85 -33.55 26.20
C SER A 491 20.48 -32.93 24.94
N GLY A 492 21.30 -33.68 24.22
CA GLY A 492 21.93 -33.18 22.99
C GLY A 492 22.48 -34.32 22.12
N PRO A 493 22.83 -34.05 20.86
CA PRO A 493 23.28 -35.09 19.93
C PRO A 493 24.51 -35.86 20.40
N THR A 494 25.49 -35.17 20.99
CA THR A 494 26.77 -35.77 21.43
C THR A 494 27.17 -35.37 22.85
N GLY A 495 26.38 -34.52 23.51
CA GLY A 495 26.74 -33.97 24.82
C GLY A 495 25.69 -33.03 25.39
N TYR A 496 25.98 -32.51 26.59
CA TYR A 496 25.08 -31.63 27.34
C TYR A 496 24.87 -30.29 26.62
N VAL A 497 23.61 -29.89 26.41
CA VAL A 497 23.26 -28.59 25.82
C VAL A 497 22.28 -27.85 26.71
N GLY A 498 22.74 -26.76 27.33
CA GLY A 498 21.96 -25.99 28.29
C GLY A 498 20.93 -25.03 27.66
N ASN A 499 19.91 -24.71 28.46
CA ASN A 499 18.91 -23.65 28.24
C ASN A 499 18.02 -23.81 27.01
N GLN A 500 17.91 -25.01 26.43
CA GLN A 500 17.07 -25.25 25.23
C GLN A 500 15.72 -25.93 25.56
N TRP A 501 15.38 -26.07 26.85
CA TRP A 501 14.18 -26.75 27.33
C TRP A 501 12.92 -25.89 27.26
N ASN A 502 11.76 -26.55 27.23
CA ASN A 502 10.46 -25.90 27.38
C ASN A 502 10.11 -25.62 28.85
N SER A 503 9.32 -24.58 29.13
CA SER A 503 8.82 -24.29 30.48
C SER A 503 7.54 -23.43 30.44
N TYR A 504 6.45 -24.05 30.01
CA TYR A 504 5.19 -23.35 29.71
C TYR A 504 4.54 -22.70 30.93
N ALA A 505 4.71 -23.28 32.13
CA ALA A 505 4.05 -22.75 33.34
C ALA A 505 4.94 -21.81 34.16
N TRP A 506 6.26 -21.76 33.92
CA TRP A 506 7.19 -21.10 34.84
C TRP A 506 8.34 -20.32 34.19
N SER A 507 8.50 -20.36 32.87
CA SER A 507 9.59 -19.73 32.12
C SER A 507 10.99 -20.19 32.54
N GLY A 508 12.03 -19.81 31.79
CA GLY A 508 13.42 -20.00 32.18
C GLY A 508 14.29 -20.84 31.24
N GLY A 509 13.88 -21.03 29.98
CA GLY A 509 14.70 -21.55 28.89
C GLY A 509 14.58 -20.66 27.64
N HIS A 510 15.33 -20.96 26.58
CA HIS A 510 15.26 -20.26 25.29
C HIS A 510 14.11 -20.76 24.40
N ALA A 511 13.27 -21.69 24.85
CA ALA A 511 12.22 -22.29 24.01
C ALA A 511 10.85 -21.61 24.13
N ASP A 512 10.83 -20.29 24.30
CA ASP A 512 9.62 -19.46 24.41
C ASP A 512 8.88 -19.25 23.08
N GLN A 513 9.47 -19.68 21.96
CA GLN A 513 8.82 -19.81 20.65
C GLN A 513 9.01 -21.23 20.12
N SER A 514 8.24 -22.17 20.66
CA SER A 514 8.34 -23.59 20.30
C SER A 514 6.98 -24.23 20.07
N ALA A 515 6.96 -25.29 19.26
CA ALA A 515 5.77 -26.09 18.99
C ALA A 515 6.12 -27.57 18.87
N PHE A 516 5.13 -28.40 19.19
CA PHE A 516 5.15 -29.82 18.96
C PHE A 516 4.10 -30.20 17.93
N TYR A 517 4.53 -31.05 17.00
CA TYR A 517 3.73 -31.58 15.91
C TYR A 517 3.77 -33.10 15.98
N ILE A 518 2.65 -33.74 15.66
CA ILE A 518 2.54 -35.18 15.54
C ILE A 518 2.33 -35.57 14.08
N GLU A 519 3.01 -36.64 13.67
CA GLU A 519 2.84 -37.22 12.34
C GLU A 519 1.40 -37.70 12.15
N VAL A 520 0.81 -37.35 11.01
CA VAL A 520 -0.49 -37.86 10.58
C VAL A 520 -0.26 -39.06 9.67
N PRO A 521 -0.84 -40.24 9.96
CA PRO A 521 -0.66 -41.42 9.13
C PRO A 521 -1.23 -41.18 7.73
N SER A 522 -0.50 -41.63 6.70
CA SER A 522 -1.00 -41.60 5.32
C SER A 522 -2.29 -42.42 5.21
N GLU A 523 -3.29 -41.91 4.49
CA GLU A 523 -4.52 -42.69 4.25
C GLU A 523 -4.16 -44.01 3.58
N THR A 524 -4.43 -45.13 4.26
CA THR A 524 -4.44 -46.44 3.61
C THR A 524 -5.52 -46.42 2.55
N THR A 525 -5.14 -46.21 1.28
CA THR A 525 -5.97 -46.63 0.16
C THR A 525 -6.13 -48.15 0.29
N VAL A 526 -7.25 -48.56 0.85
CA VAL A 526 -7.70 -49.95 0.84
C VAL A 526 -7.98 -50.27 -0.63
N VAL A 527 -7.04 -50.97 -1.28
CA VAL A 527 -7.20 -51.50 -2.64
C VAL A 527 -8.23 -52.61 -2.66
#